data_AF-A0A7M2QTD9-F1
#
_entry.id   AF-A0A7M2QTD9-F1
#
_cell.length_a   1.000
_cell.length_b   1.000
_cell.length_c   1.000
_cell.angle_alpha   90.00
_cell.angle_beta   90.00
_cell.angle_gamma   90.00
#
_symmetry.space_group_name_H-M   'P 1'
#
loop_
_entity.id
_entity.type
_entity.pdbx_description
1 polymer ?
#
loop_
_entity_poly.entity_id
_entity_poly.type
_entity_poly.pdbx_seq_one_letter_code
_entity_poly.pdbx_strand_id
1 'polypeptide(L)'
;MSAYTYRFEKVMTVREQEKNETEIAFKESVRVFEEVATKLYNLLKKKEDLIGFQQQRMSIGSSIDEIHHYSRFIDSLEKTIVDVQQKVIQARSKMEWHEQKLLEKSLEFRKYEKMKEKDLETFKEEQERLEAIRLDELSSVAYYNKEIR
;
A
#
# COMPACT_ATOMS: atom_id res chain seq x y z
N MET A 1 -9.88 21.44 -33.87
CA MET A 1 -9.52 21.53 -32.44
C MET A 1 -8.44 20.49 -32.17
N SER A 2 -7.31 20.90 -31.63
CA SER A 2 -6.25 19.96 -31.25
C SER A 2 -6.74 19.13 -30.06
N ALA A 3 -6.59 17.80 -30.11
CA ALA A 3 -6.85 16.97 -28.94
C ALA A 3 -5.85 17.32 -27.82
N TYR A 4 -6.34 17.43 -26.58
CA TYR A 4 -5.48 17.68 -25.42
C TYR A 4 -4.48 16.54 -25.26
N THR A 5 -3.19 16.87 -25.16
CA THR A 5 -2.11 15.90 -24.93
C THR A 5 -1.24 16.39 -23.80
N TYR A 6 -1.27 15.69 -22.67
CA TYR A 6 -0.45 16.04 -21.52
C TYR A 6 1.02 15.71 -21.80
N ARG A 7 1.91 16.69 -21.61
CA ARG A 7 3.34 16.56 -21.93
C ARG A 7 4.05 15.45 -21.13
N PHE A 8 3.56 15.12 -19.94
CA PHE A 8 4.17 14.11 -19.07
C PHE A 8 3.37 12.79 -19.01
N GLU A 9 2.49 12.52 -19.98
CA GLU A 9 1.66 11.30 -19.99
C GLU A 9 2.49 10.02 -19.81
N LYS A 10 3.59 9.89 -20.58
CA LYS A 10 4.49 8.72 -20.47
C LYS A 10 5.13 8.58 -19.09
N VAL A 11 5.51 9.70 -18.47
CA VAL A 11 6.10 9.69 -17.12
C VAL A 11 5.05 9.25 -16.11
N MET A 12 3.81 9.76 -16.25
CA MET A 12 2.69 9.39 -15.39
C MET A 12 2.39 7.89 -15.46
N THR A 13 2.38 7.28 -16.65
CA THR A 13 2.22 5.83 -16.83
C THR A 13 3.31 5.03 -16.10
N VAL A 14 4.58 5.44 -16.22
CA VAL A 14 5.68 4.76 -15.51
C VAL A 14 5.52 4.89 -14.00
N ARG A 15 5.11 6.06 -13.49
CA ARG A 15 4.88 6.28 -12.06
C ARG A 15 3.70 5.49 -11.52
N GLU A 16 2.64 5.34 -12.31
CA GLU A 16 1.51 4.48 -11.97
C GLU A 16 1.96 3.02 -11.85
N GLN A 17 2.77 2.55 -12.79
CA GLN A 17 3.34 1.20 -12.74
C GLN A 17 4.23 1.01 -11.51
N GLU A 18 5.15 1.93 -11.21
CA GLU A 18 6.00 1.87 -10.01
C GLU A 18 5.18 1.81 -8.72
N LYS A 19 4.11 2.60 -8.64
CA LYS A 19 3.18 2.59 -7.50
C LYS A 19 2.50 1.22 -7.37
N ASN A 20 1.99 0.67 -8.47
CA ASN A 20 1.31 -0.62 -8.47
C ASN A 20 2.25 -1.77 -8.07
N GLU A 21 3.48 -1.77 -8.57
CA GLU A 21 4.52 -2.74 -8.17
C GLU A 21 4.83 -2.64 -6.66
N THR A 22 4.94 -1.42 -6.14
CA THR A 22 5.18 -1.19 -4.71
C THR A 22 3.97 -1.61 -3.86
N GLU A 23 2.75 -1.42 -4.36
CA GLU A 23 1.52 -1.86 -3.70
C GLU A 23 1.45 -3.38 -3.59
N ILE A 24 1.83 -4.10 -4.66
CA ILE A 24 1.92 -5.57 -4.66
C ILE A 24 2.95 -6.03 -3.63
N ALA A 25 4.14 -5.41 -3.62
CA ALA A 25 5.19 -5.74 -2.66
C ALA A 25 4.77 -5.49 -1.20
N PHE A 26 4.02 -4.40 -0.96
CA PHE A 26 3.45 -4.12 0.36
C PHE A 26 2.42 -5.18 0.77
N LYS A 27 1.46 -5.51 -0.10
CA LYS A 27 0.47 -6.57 0.18
C LYS A 27 1.12 -7.91 0.50
N GLU A 28 2.16 -8.27 -0.25
CA GLU A 28 2.92 -9.50 0.03
C GLU A 28 3.64 -9.43 1.39
N SER A 29 4.21 -8.28 1.74
CA SER A 29 4.86 -8.11 3.05
C SER A 29 3.87 -8.18 4.22
N VAL A 30 2.63 -7.69 4.04
CA VAL A 30 1.54 -7.82 5.02
C VAL A 30 1.18 -9.30 5.20
N ARG A 31 0.99 -10.04 4.10
CA ARG A 31 0.70 -11.47 4.14
C ARG A 31 1.77 -12.26 4.90
N VAL A 32 3.04 -12.01 4.59
CA VAL A 32 4.17 -12.66 5.29
C VAL A 32 4.18 -12.31 6.79
N PHE A 33 3.93 -11.05 7.14
CA PHE A 33 3.82 -10.64 8.54
C PHE A 33 2.67 -11.36 9.25
N GLU A 34 1.49 -11.41 8.64
CA GLU A 34 0.32 -12.11 9.18
C GLU A 34 0.60 -13.60 9.39
N GLU A 35 1.18 -14.30 8.41
CA GLU A 35 1.52 -15.72 8.52
C GLU A 35 2.45 -16.00 9.70
N VAL A 36 3.49 -15.18 9.87
CA VAL A 36 4.46 -15.35 10.96
C VAL A 36 3.85 -14.96 12.31
N ALA A 37 3.00 -13.93 12.36
CA ALA A 37 2.29 -13.50 13.57
C ALA A 37 1.26 -14.55 14.01
N THR A 38 0.50 -15.14 13.08
CA THR A 38 -0.42 -16.25 13.37
C THR A 38 0.34 -17.46 13.90
N LYS A 39 1.51 -17.77 13.33
CA LYS A 39 2.38 -18.83 13.87
C LYS A 39 2.81 -18.55 15.30
N LEU A 40 3.19 -17.31 15.61
CA LEU A 40 3.52 -16.91 16.98
C LEU A 40 2.33 -17.09 17.92
N TYR A 41 1.16 -16.62 17.52
CA TYR A 41 -0.08 -16.77 18.28
C TYR A 41 -0.37 -18.24 18.62
N ASN A 42 -0.29 -19.13 17.62
CA ASN A 42 -0.53 -20.56 17.82
C ASN A 42 0.48 -21.20 18.78
N LEU A 43 1.76 -20.80 18.74
CA LEU A 43 2.78 -21.29 19.65
C LEU A 43 2.53 -20.82 21.10
N LEU A 44 2.15 -19.55 21.27
CA LEU A 44 1.79 -19.00 22.58
C LEU A 44 0.56 -19.71 23.14
N LYS A 45 -0.46 -19.94 22.31
CA LYS A 45 -1.67 -20.66 22.71
C LYS A 45 -1.36 -22.08 23.12
N LYS A 46 -0.55 -22.79 22.33
CA LYS A 46 -0.08 -24.13 22.67
C LYS A 46 0.68 -24.18 24.00
N LYS A 47 1.50 -23.16 24.30
CA LYS A 47 2.21 -23.05 25.57
C LYS A 47 1.23 -22.91 26.74
N GLU A 48 0.25 -22.02 26.60
CA GLU A 48 -0.80 -21.81 27.60
C GLU A 48 -1.57 -23.12 27.89
N ASP A 49 -2.01 -23.82 26.84
CA ASP A 49 -2.77 -25.06 26.96
C ASP A 49 -1.95 -26.17 27.65
N LEU A 50 -0.65 -26.27 27.34
CA LEU A 50 0.26 -27.24 27.97
C LEU A 50 0.49 -26.96 29.45
N ILE A 51 0.65 -25.69 29.83
CA ILE A 51 0.80 -25.30 31.23
C ILE A 51 -0.49 -25.64 32.00
N GLY A 52 -1.65 -25.35 31.42
CA GLY A 52 -2.94 -25.72 32.01
C GLY A 52 -3.09 -27.22 32.20
N PHE A 53 -2.71 -28.01 31.17
CA PHE A 53 -2.73 -29.47 31.24
C PHE A 53 -1.79 -30.01 32.32
N GLN A 54 -0.56 -29.50 32.40
CA GLN A 54 0.40 -29.88 33.43
C GLN A 54 -0.14 -29.59 34.84
N GLN A 55 -0.74 -28.41 35.04
CA GLN A 55 -1.30 -28.01 36.33
C GLN A 55 -2.46 -28.92 36.76
N GLN A 56 -3.32 -29.34 35.82
CA GLN A 56 -4.37 -30.32 36.07
C GLN A 56 -3.81 -31.72 36.39
N ARG A 57 -2.76 -32.14 35.70
CA ARG A 57 -2.09 -33.43 35.97
C ARG A 57 -1.43 -33.46 37.35
N MET A 58 -0.83 -32.36 37.77
CA MET A 58 -0.21 -32.24 39.09
C MET A 58 -1.22 -32.33 40.24
N SER A 59 -2.49 -31.93 40.05
CA SER A 59 -3.52 -32.03 41.10
C SER A 59 -4.05 -33.45 41.32
N ILE A 60 -3.95 -34.32 40.30
CA ILE A 60 -4.39 -35.72 40.35
C ILE A 60 -3.23 -36.65 40.75
N GLY A 61 -1.99 -36.21 40.54
CA GLY A 61 -0.75 -36.96 40.75
C GLY A 61 -0.06 -37.25 39.42
N SER A 62 1.25 -37.08 39.37
CA SER A 62 2.08 -37.30 38.18
C SER A 62 3.43 -37.91 38.58
N SER A 63 4.00 -38.73 37.70
CA SER A 63 5.33 -39.28 37.93
C SER A 63 6.40 -38.20 37.73
N ILE A 64 7.57 -38.38 38.37
CA ILE A 64 8.72 -37.47 38.21
C ILE A 64 9.16 -37.40 36.74
N ASP A 65 9.13 -38.52 36.03
CA ASP A 65 9.48 -38.60 34.61
C ASP A 65 8.53 -37.78 33.74
N GLU A 66 7.22 -37.82 34.00
CA GLU A 66 6.23 -37.00 33.29
C GLU A 66 6.48 -35.51 33.52
N ILE A 67 6.74 -35.10 34.77
CA ILE A 67 7.03 -33.72 35.14
C ILE A 67 8.28 -33.20 34.39
N HIS A 68 9.34 -34.00 34.35
CA HIS A 68 10.55 -33.66 33.59
C HIS A 68 10.33 -33.59 32.09
N HIS A 69 9.53 -34.50 31.52
CA HIS A 69 9.19 -34.47 30.11
C HIS A 69 8.46 -33.18 29.71
N TYR A 70 7.44 -32.78 30.47
CA TYR A 70 6.70 -31.54 30.22
C TYR A 70 7.58 -30.30 30.37
N SER A 71 8.42 -30.24 31.40
CA SER A 71 9.35 -29.12 31.60
C SER A 71 10.27 -28.94 30.38
N ARG A 72 10.92 -30.01 29.92
CA ARG A 72 11.81 -29.96 28.74
C ARG A 72 11.07 -29.54 27.47
N PHE A 73 9.82 -29.99 27.33
CA PHE A 73 9.00 -29.63 26.18
C PHE A 73 8.61 -28.14 26.21
N ILE A 74 8.21 -27.61 27.37
CA ILE A 74 7.93 -26.18 27.56
C ILE A 74 9.19 -25.36 27.25
N ASP A 75 10.36 -25.76 27.76
CA ASP A 75 11.63 -25.07 27.47
C ASP A 75 11.94 -25.03 25.96
N SER A 76 11.68 -26.13 25.26
CA SER A 76 11.87 -26.19 23.79
C SER A 76 10.88 -25.31 23.03
N LEU A 77 9.64 -25.22 23.53
CA LEU A 77 8.60 -24.39 22.96
C LEU A 77 8.91 -22.91 23.17
N GLU A 78 9.44 -22.54 24.34
CA GLU A 78 9.89 -21.18 24.63
C GLU A 78 11.02 -20.72 23.71
N LYS A 79 12.04 -21.57 23.49
CA LYS A 79 13.10 -21.26 22.52
C LYS A 79 12.53 -21.00 21.12
N THR A 80 11.58 -21.85 20.69
CA THR A 80 10.90 -21.69 19.40
C THR A 80 10.08 -20.39 19.35
N ILE A 81 9.41 -20.01 20.44
CA ILE A 81 8.65 -18.76 20.55
C ILE A 81 9.58 -17.56 20.40
N VAL A 82 10.74 -17.56 21.08
CA VAL A 82 11.73 -16.48 20.98
C VAL A 82 12.20 -16.30 19.53
N ASP A 83 12.53 -17.40 18.84
CA ASP A 83 12.95 -17.35 17.44
C ASP A 83 11.85 -16.80 16.53
N VAL A 84 10.60 -17.22 16.74
CA VAL A 84 9.46 -16.75 15.93
C VAL A 84 9.13 -15.29 16.25
N GLN A 85 9.26 -14.84 17.49
CA GLN A 85 9.10 -13.42 17.86
C GLN A 85 10.09 -12.53 17.11
N GLN A 86 11.36 -12.94 16.99
CA GLN A 86 12.34 -12.22 16.18
C GLN A 86 11.93 -12.16 14.70
N LYS A 87 11.39 -13.25 14.16
CA LYS A 87 10.86 -13.26 12.78
C LYS A 87 9.67 -12.34 12.60
N VAL A 88 8.76 -12.25 13.59
CA VAL A 88 7.64 -11.30 13.56
C VAL A 88 8.16 -9.86 13.53
N ILE A 89 9.15 -9.52 14.35
CA ILE A 89 9.76 -8.18 14.36
C ILE A 89 10.38 -7.87 13.00
N GLN A 90 11.15 -8.79 12.43
CA GLN A 90 11.75 -8.62 11.09
C GLN A 90 10.69 -8.46 10.00
N ALA A 91 9.65 -9.28 10.01
CA ALA A 91 8.55 -9.19 9.04
C ALA A 91 7.81 -7.86 9.18
N ARG A 92 7.57 -7.39 10.41
CA ARG A 92 6.95 -6.09 10.70
C ARG A 92 7.78 -4.93 10.17
N SER A 93 9.08 -4.91 10.44
CA SER A 93 9.98 -3.86 9.93
C SER A 93 10.03 -3.85 8.40
N LYS A 94 10.03 -5.03 7.77
CA LYS A 94 9.97 -5.13 6.30
C LYS A 94 8.65 -4.59 5.75
N MET A 95 7.54 -4.92 6.39
CA MET A 95 6.21 -4.41 6.04
C MET A 95 6.14 -2.88 6.16
N GLU A 96 6.60 -2.31 7.27
CA GLU A 96 6.67 -0.86 7.49
C GLU A 96 7.54 -0.17 6.44
N TRP A 97 8.66 -0.79 6.04
CA TRP A 97 9.49 -0.25 4.97
C TRP A 97 8.75 -0.19 3.61
N HIS A 98 8.03 -1.25 3.25
CA HIS A 98 7.22 -1.27 2.03
C HIS A 98 6.05 -0.27 2.09
N GLU A 99 5.45 -0.08 3.27
CA GLU A 99 4.41 0.93 3.49
C GLU A 99 4.93 2.34 3.20
N GLN A 100 6.09 2.69 3.75
CA GLN A 100 6.71 4.00 3.52
C GLN A 100 7.05 4.19 2.04
N LYS A 101 7.56 3.15 1.36
CA LYS A 101 7.83 3.20 -0.08
C LYS A 101 6.55 3.41 -0.90
N LEU A 102 5.47 2.72 -0.55
CA LEU A 102 4.18 2.90 -1.21
C LEU A 102 3.65 4.32 -1.04
N LEU A 103 3.81 4.89 0.16
CA LEU A 103 3.42 6.27 0.44
C LEU A 103 4.23 7.26 -0.41
N GLU A 104 5.55 7.11 -0.46
CA GLU A 104 6.44 7.94 -1.29
C GLU A 104 5.99 7.91 -2.77
N LYS A 105 5.81 6.72 -3.35
CA LYS A 105 5.40 6.55 -4.75
C LYS A 105 4.00 7.06 -5.04
N SER A 106 3.06 6.87 -4.11
CA SER A 106 1.71 7.39 -4.21
C SER A 106 1.68 8.92 -4.19
N LEU A 107 2.53 9.55 -3.36
CA LEU A 107 2.68 11.01 -3.34
C LEU A 107 3.31 11.54 -4.62
N GLU A 108 4.32 10.87 -5.18
CA GLU A 108 4.90 11.22 -6.47
C GLU A 108 3.86 11.18 -7.58
N PHE A 109 3.09 10.10 -7.69
CA PHE A 109 2.03 9.96 -8.70
C PHE A 109 0.97 11.07 -8.57
N ARG A 110 0.50 11.35 -7.34
CA ARG A 110 -0.50 12.39 -7.09
C ARG A 110 -0.03 13.80 -7.48
N LYS A 111 1.28 14.07 -7.43
CA LYS A 111 1.83 15.34 -7.93
C LYS A 111 1.62 15.47 -9.43
N TYR A 112 1.83 14.40 -10.20
CA TYR A 112 1.60 14.40 -11.65
C TYR A 112 0.10 14.50 -11.99
N GLU A 113 -0.78 13.82 -11.24
CA GLU A 113 -2.24 13.99 -11.39
C GLU A 113 -2.63 15.46 -11.26
N LYS A 114 -2.20 16.12 -10.17
CA LYS A 114 -2.52 17.52 -9.93
C LYS A 114 -1.90 18.48 -10.96
N MET A 115 -0.73 18.14 -11.49
CA MET A 115 -0.14 18.90 -12.60
C MET A 115 -0.92 18.75 -13.89
N LYS A 116 -1.42 17.55 -14.20
CA LYS A 116 -2.26 17.26 -15.37
C LYS A 116 -3.60 17.99 -15.28
N GLU A 117 -4.23 18.01 -14.11
CA GLU A 117 -5.47 18.76 -13.87
C GLU A 117 -5.31 20.25 -14.19
N LYS A 118 -4.26 20.89 -13.65
CA LYS A 118 -3.97 22.31 -13.91
C LYS A 118 -3.64 22.59 -15.37
N ASP A 119 -2.85 21.73 -15.99
CA ASP A 119 -2.49 21.87 -17.41
C ASP A 119 -3.72 21.74 -18.32
N LEU A 120 -4.65 20.85 -17.98
CA LEU A 120 -5.93 20.72 -18.66
C LEU A 120 -6.83 21.95 -18.47
N GLU A 121 -6.87 22.53 -17.27
CA GLU A 121 -7.60 23.76 -16.98
C GLU A 121 -7.06 24.92 -17.84
N THR A 122 -5.75 25.16 -17.82
CA THR A 122 -5.11 26.19 -18.66
C THR A 122 -5.34 25.95 -20.16
N PHE A 123 -5.32 24.70 -20.61
CA PHE A 123 -5.63 24.37 -21.99
C PHE A 123 -7.07 24.75 -22.38
N LYS A 124 -8.04 24.50 -21.50
CA LYS A 124 -9.45 24.86 -21.73
C LYS A 124 -9.63 26.38 -21.79
N GLU A 125 -9.04 27.11 -20.84
CA GLU A 125 -9.08 28.58 -20.83
C GLU A 125 -8.51 29.17 -22.13
N GLU A 126 -7.40 28.61 -22.62
CA GLU A 126 -6.81 29.05 -23.89
C GLU A 126 -7.70 28.72 -25.10
N GLN A 127 -8.35 27.55 -25.12
CA GLN A 127 -9.31 27.21 -26.18
C GLN A 127 -10.51 28.16 -26.18
N GLU A 128 -11.07 28.47 -25.01
CA GLU A 128 -12.17 29.43 -24.87
C GLU A 128 -11.76 30.84 -25.33
N ARG A 129 -10.54 31.27 -24.98
CA ARG A 129 -10.00 32.56 -25.44
C ARG A 129 -9.85 32.61 -26.95
N LEU A 130 -9.29 31.57 -27.57
CA LEU A 130 -9.13 31.48 -29.02
C LEU A 130 -10.48 31.42 -29.75
N GLU A 131 -11.46 30.74 -29.18
CA GLU A 131 -12.82 30.69 -29.72
C GLU A 131 -13.50 32.06 -29.65
N ALA A 132 -13.37 32.78 -28.54
CA ALA A 132 -13.89 34.13 -28.39
C ALA A 132 -13.29 35.10 -29.43
N ILE A 133 -11.96 35.08 -29.61
CA ILE A 133 -11.27 35.89 -30.63
C ILE A 133 -11.82 35.58 -32.03
N ARG A 134 -11.95 34.28 -32.36
CA ARG A 134 -12.46 33.83 -33.66
C ARG A 134 -13.90 34.25 -33.91
N LEU A 135 -14.75 34.20 -32.88
CA LEU A 135 -16.14 34.67 -32.97
C LEU A 135 -16.21 36.18 -33.23
N ASP A 136 -15.34 36.96 -32.58
CA ASP A 136 -15.26 38.41 -32.76
C ASP A 136 -14.80 38.78 -34.18
N GLU A 137 -13.79 38.08 -34.71
CA GLU A 137 -13.32 38.21 -36.10
C GLU A 137 -14.44 37.87 -37.10
N LEU A 138 -15.15 36.75 -36.90
CA LEU A 138 -16.27 36.34 -37.75
C LEU A 138 -17.42 37.36 -37.73
N SER A 139 -17.72 37.92 -36.55
CA SER A 139 -18.77 38.92 -36.40
C SER A 139 -18.43 40.22 -37.13
N SER A 140 -17.16 40.65 -37.06
CA SER A 140 -16.64 41.81 -37.77
C SER A 140 -16.72 41.61 -39.29
N VAL A 141 -16.30 40.46 -39.81
CA VAL A 141 -16.39 40.12 -41.24
C VAL A 141 -17.85 40.06 -41.69
N ALA A 142 -18.74 39.44 -40.90
CA ALA A 142 -20.16 39.37 -41.22
C ALA A 142 -20.84 40.75 -41.24
N TYR A 143 -20.45 41.64 -40.33
CA TYR A 143 -20.91 43.03 -40.30
C TYR A 143 -20.48 43.80 -41.57
N TYR A 144 -19.19 43.77 -41.90
CA TYR A 144 -18.66 44.43 -43.10
C TYR A 144 -19.34 43.93 -44.39
N ASN A 145 -19.56 42.63 -44.51
CA ASN A 145 -20.25 42.05 -45.67
C ASN A 145 -21.74 42.45 -45.77
N LYS A 146 -22.35 42.90 -44.67
CA LYS A 146 -23.72 43.40 -44.64
C LYS A 146 -23.84 44.87 -45.05
N GLU A 147 -22.81 45.70 -44.82
CA GLU A 147 -22.78 47.11 -45.26
C GLU A 147 -22.46 47.29 -46.75
N ILE A 148 -21.85 46.29 -47.40
CA ILE A 148 -21.49 46.32 -48.82
C ILE A 148 -22.66 45.90 -49.74
N ARG A 149 -23.79 45.44 -49.19
CA ARG A 149 -25.04 45.12 -49.92
C ARG A 149 -26.08 46.20 -49.78
#